data_AF-A0A2D8BR96-F1
#
_entry.id   AF-A0A2D8BR96-F1
#
_cell.length_a   1.000
_cell.length_b   1.000
_cell.length_c   1.000
_cell.angle_alpha   90.00
_cell.angle_beta   90.00
_cell.angle_gamma   90.00
#
_symmetry.space_group_name_H-M   'P 1'
#
loop_
_entity.id
_entity.type
_entity.pdbx_description
1 polymer ?
#
loop_
_entity_poly.entity_id
_entity_poly.type
_entity_poly.pdbx_seq_one_letter_code
_entity_poly.pdbx_strand_id
1 'polypeptide(L)'
;MRIIIAAVTAVIMSGAAAGQNVSCEFNPDHFTAQDYATFNAGPNGWQALALMDCYGAAADAISVWHRTHAASLTGEQLRTLTWNAGLMRGADGDYASAAFLFQQTFPPAGEDAPQHYYTYGVIAFLERDREGLMRIRNAMASMPSPADLSEGTSWPPHMASVQALVDCFDSPFAYAIAGACGEGIED
;
A
#
# COMPACT_ATOMS: atom_id res chain seq x y z
N MET A 1 20.72 64.54 -31.04
CA MET A 1 21.11 63.38 -31.88
C MET A 1 21.31 62.18 -30.95
N ARG A 2 20.42 61.18 -31.07
CA ARG A 2 20.47 59.77 -30.61
C ARG A 2 20.59 59.47 -29.09
N ILE A 3 19.44 59.14 -28.50
CA ILE A 3 19.28 58.34 -27.27
C ILE A 3 19.50 56.87 -27.66
N ILE A 4 20.43 56.16 -27.03
CA ILE A 4 20.65 54.72 -27.21
C ILE A 4 19.99 54.02 -26.02
N ILE A 5 18.85 53.35 -26.27
CA ILE A 5 18.20 52.45 -25.32
C ILE A 5 18.86 51.09 -25.49
N ALA A 6 19.65 50.66 -24.51
CA ALA A 6 20.15 49.30 -24.44
C ALA A 6 19.06 48.40 -23.82
N ALA A 7 18.39 47.60 -24.64
CA ALA A 7 17.49 46.56 -24.17
C ALA A 7 18.32 45.38 -23.64
N VAL A 8 18.26 45.14 -22.33
CA VAL A 8 18.83 43.94 -21.71
C VAL A 8 17.74 42.87 -21.70
N THR A 9 17.84 41.92 -22.61
CA THR A 9 16.98 40.74 -22.64
C THR A 9 17.49 39.73 -21.63
N ALA A 10 16.80 39.59 -20.50
CA ALA A 10 17.06 38.52 -19.53
C ALA A 10 16.56 37.19 -20.11
N VAL A 11 17.47 36.28 -20.45
CA VAL A 11 17.14 34.89 -20.82
C VAL A 11 16.86 34.13 -19.53
N ILE A 12 15.59 33.82 -19.27
CA ILE A 12 15.19 32.90 -18.21
C ILE A 12 15.47 31.48 -18.74
N MET A 13 16.56 30.86 -18.29
CA MET A 13 16.74 29.42 -18.48
C MET A 13 15.87 28.69 -17.45
N SER A 14 14.69 28.25 -17.88
CA SER A 14 13.90 27.28 -17.12
C SER A 14 14.63 25.94 -17.15
N GLY A 15 15.34 25.61 -16.06
CA GLY A 15 15.84 24.26 -15.83
C GLY A 15 14.67 23.34 -15.53
N ALA A 16 14.20 22.59 -16.53
CA ALA A 16 13.38 21.42 -16.26
C ALA A 16 14.27 20.39 -15.55
N ALA A 17 13.98 20.10 -14.29
CA ALA A 17 14.52 18.91 -13.63
C ALA A 17 14.03 17.70 -14.44
N ALA A 18 14.94 17.03 -15.14
CA ALA A 18 14.63 15.79 -15.82
C ALA A 18 14.30 14.74 -14.75
N GLY A 19 13.01 14.44 -14.58
CA GLY A 19 12.58 13.25 -13.85
C GLY A 19 13.23 12.04 -14.50
N GLN A 20 13.93 11.23 -13.71
CA GLN A 20 14.41 9.93 -14.16
C GLN A 20 13.18 9.15 -14.67
N ASN A 21 13.17 8.77 -15.95
CA ASN A 21 12.19 7.82 -16.46
C ASN A 21 12.52 6.45 -15.87
N VAL A 22 12.09 6.19 -14.64
CA VAL A 22 12.13 4.85 -14.06
C VAL A 22 11.15 4.01 -14.87
N SER A 23 11.67 3.04 -15.62
CA SER A 23 10.83 2.18 -16.44
C SER A 23 10.12 1.18 -15.52
N CYS A 24 8.81 1.32 -15.39
CA CYS A 24 7.94 0.34 -14.72
C CYS A 24 7.64 -0.89 -15.60
N GLU A 25 8.49 -1.18 -16.58
CA GLU A 25 8.31 -2.29 -17.50
C GLU A 25 8.44 -3.64 -16.76
N PHE A 26 7.40 -4.44 -16.89
CA PHE A 26 7.25 -5.74 -16.26
C PHE A 26 7.52 -6.85 -17.28
N ASN A 27 8.49 -7.74 -16.99
CA ASN A 27 8.70 -8.97 -17.75
C ASN A 27 8.01 -10.15 -17.03
N PRO A 28 6.87 -10.67 -17.53
CA PRO A 28 6.15 -11.77 -16.88
C PRO A 28 6.97 -13.05 -16.75
N ASP A 29 7.83 -13.35 -17.72
CA ASP A 29 8.64 -14.57 -17.74
C ASP A 29 9.69 -14.55 -16.62
N HIS A 30 10.23 -13.37 -16.30
CA HIS A 30 11.20 -13.22 -15.22
C HIS A 30 10.59 -13.57 -13.86
N PHE A 31 9.42 -13.02 -13.55
CA PHE A 31 8.79 -13.24 -12.26
C PHE A 31 8.20 -14.65 -12.15
N THR A 32 7.49 -15.12 -13.17
CA THR A 32 6.83 -16.44 -13.12
C THR A 32 7.80 -17.62 -13.10
N ALA A 33 9.08 -17.42 -13.41
CA ALA A 33 10.11 -18.45 -13.22
C ALA A 33 10.61 -18.59 -11.77
N GLN A 34 10.29 -17.63 -10.88
CA GLN A 34 10.77 -17.61 -9.50
C GLN A 34 9.91 -18.48 -8.58
N ASP A 35 10.52 -19.09 -7.56
CA ASP A 35 9.79 -19.71 -6.46
C ASP A 35 9.08 -18.67 -5.56
N TYR A 36 8.18 -19.14 -4.69
CA TYR A 36 7.38 -18.26 -3.82
C TYR A 36 8.24 -17.34 -2.94
N ALA A 37 9.31 -17.86 -2.33
CA ALA A 37 10.12 -17.09 -1.40
C ALA A 37 10.87 -15.96 -2.11
N THR A 38 11.47 -16.27 -3.26
CA THR A 38 12.18 -15.32 -4.12
C THR A 38 11.22 -14.29 -4.67
N PHE A 39 10.05 -14.72 -5.16
CA PHE A 39 9.05 -13.81 -5.70
C PHE A 39 8.47 -12.86 -4.65
N ASN A 40 8.08 -13.41 -3.49
CA ASN A 40 7.32 -12.66 -2.49
C ASN A 40 8.18 -11.73 -1.63
N ALA A 41 9.44 -12.10 -1.36
CA ALA A 41 10.30 -11.38 -0.41
C ALA A 41 11.77 -11.26 -0.88
N GLY A 42 12.11 -11.78 -2.05
CA GLY A 42 13.46 -11.68 -2.60
C GLY A 42 13.78 -10.29 -3.16
N PRO A 43 15.06 -9.93 -3.29
CA PRO A 43 15.50 -8.62 -3.79
C PRO A 43 15.11 -8.37 -5.26
N ASN A 44 14.84 -9.44 -6.02
CA ASN A 44 14.36 -9.39 -7.41
C ASN A 44 12.89 -9.82 -7.52
N GLY A 45 12.17 -9.88 -6.39
CA GLY A 45 10.74 -10.16 -6.33
C GLY A 45 9.89 -8.93 -6.65
N TRP A 46 8.57 -9.03 -6.50
CA TRP A 46 7.64 -7.95 -6.84
C TRP A 46 7.92 -6.65 -6.07
N GLN A 47 8.50 -6.74 -4.88
CA GLN A 47 8.85 -5.59 -4.04
C GLN A 47 9.85 -4.64 -4.72
N ALA A 48 10.70 -5.14 -5.63
CA ALA A 48 11.64 -4.31 -6.37
C ALA A 48 10.89 -3.25 -7.23
N LEU A 49 9.72 -3.61 -7.77
CA LEU A 49 8.86 -2.67 -8.50
C LEU A 49 8.23 -1.64 -7.54
N ALA A 50 7.75 -2.09 -6.38
CA ALA A 50 7.15 -1.21 -5.38
C ALA A 50 8.14 -0.17 -4.83
N LEU A 51 9.41 -0.55 -4.63
CA LEU A 51 10.49 0.37 -4.20
C LEU A 51 10.82 1.46 -5.24
N MET A 52 10.39 1.26 -6.48
CA MET A 52 10.51 2.22 -7.58
C MET A 52 9.21 3.02 -7.81
N ASP A 53 8.26 2.96 -6.86
CA ASP A 53 6.90 3.52 -6.97
C ASP A 53 6.08 2.95 -8.15
N CYS A 54 6.49 1.81 -8.72
CA CYS A 54 5.79 1.12 -9.79
C CYS A 54 4.68 0.22 -9.24
N TYR A 55 3.76 0.79 -8.46
CA TYR A 55 2.74 0.04 -7.71
C TYR A 55 1.80 -0.76 -8.62
N GLY A 56 1.29 -0.18 -9.70
CA GLY A 56 0.46 -0.91 -10.68
C GLY A 56 1.19 -2.12 -11.29
N ALA A 57 2.45 -1.96 -11.67
CA ALA A 57 3.27 -3.05 -12.21
C ALA A 57 3.57 -4.14 -11.16
N ALA A 58 3.78 -3.74 -9.90
CA ALA A 58 3.95 -4.68 -8.79
C ALA A 58 2.67 -5.51 -8.57
N ALA A 59 1.49 -4.87 -8.61
CA ALA A 59 0.20 -5.56 -8.51
C ALA A 59 -0.03 -6.55 -9.67
N ASP A 60 0.36 -6.15 -10.89
CA ASP A 60 0.29 -7.02 -12.07
C ASP A 60 1.24 -8.22 -11.94
N ALA A 61 2.48 -8.01 -11.48
CA ALA A 61 3.43 -9.07 -11.24
C ALA A 61 2.90 -10.10 -10.23
N ILE A 62 2.31 -9.64 -9.12
CA ILE A 62 1.66 -10.52 -8.12
C ILE A 62 0.51 -11.29 -8.75
N SER A 63 -0.36 -10.62 -9.50
CA SER A 63 -1.53 -11.24 -10.14
C SER A 63 -1.14 -12.31 -11.17
N VAL A 64 -0.12 -12.03 -11.97
CA VAL A 64 0.41 -12.98 -12.97
C VAL A 64 1.06 -14.17 -12.26
N TRP A 65 1.94 -13.92 -11.29
CA TRP A 65 2.63 -14.99 -10.56
C TRP A 65 1.66 -15.90 -9.82
N HIS A 66 0.67 -15.31 -9.15
CA HIS A 66 -0.41 -16.02 -8.47
C HIS A 66 -1.16 -16.97 -9.42
N ARG A 67 -1.62 -16.49 -10.59
CA ARG A 67 -2.33 -17.33 -11.56
C ARG A 67 -1.48 -18.48 -12.08
N THR A 68 -0.19 -18.24 -12.32
CA THR A 68 0.74 -19.28 -12.81
C THR A 68 0.97 -20.37 -11.76
N HIS A 69 0.97 -20.03 -10.48
CA HIS A 69 1.30 -20.95 -9.38
C HIS A 69 0.10 -21.35 -8.51
N ALA A 70 -1.13 -21.05 -8.95
CA ALA A 70 -2.33 -21.21 -8.12
C ALA A 70 -2.48 -22.62 -7.53
N ALA A 71 -2.08 -23.66 -8.27
CA ALA A 71 -2.20 -25.05 -7.84
C ALA A 71 -1.17 -25.47 -6.76
N SER A 72 -0.09 -24.72 -6.56
CA SER A 72 0.96 -25.05 -5.58
C SER A 72 0.94 -24.18 -4.33
N LEU A 73 0.07 -23.16 -4.27
CA LEU A 73 -0.01 -22.26 -3.14
C LEU A 73 -0.83 -22.84 -1.99
N THR A 74 -0.34 -22.66 -0.77
CA THR A 74 -1.17 -22.83 0.42
C THR A 74 -2.22 -21.71 0.48
N GLY A 75 -3.30 -21.93 1.24
CA GLY A 75 -4.32 -20.88 1.45
C GLY A 75 -3.75 -19.62 2.11
N GLU A 76 -2.71 -19.74 2.94
CA GLU A 76 -2.02 -18.61 3.54
C GLU A 76 -1.19 -17.82 2.53
N GLN A 77 -0.41 -18.52 1.68
CA GLN A 77 0.37 -17.87 0.62
C GLN A 77 -0.55 -17.13 -0.36
N LEU A 78 -1.68 -17.74 -0.70
CA LEU A 78 -2.71 -17.12 -1.54
C LEU A 78 -3.26 -15.84 -0.91
N ARG A 79 -3.64 -15.86 0.38
CA ARG A 79 -4.13 -14.67 1.09
C ARG A 79 -3.06 -13.58 1.18
N THR A 80 -1.81 -13.95 1.48
CA THR A 80 -0.69 -13.00 1.56
C THR A 80 -0.44 -12.30 0.23
N LEU A 81 -0.38 -13.04 -0.88
CA LEU A 81 -0.20 -12.45 -2.21
C LEU A 81 -1.39 -11.58 -2.60
N THR A 82 -2.62 -12.02 -2.32
CA THR A 82 -3.83 -11.23 -2.58
C THR A 82 -3.83 -9.92 -1.78
N TRP A 83 -3.42 -9.97 -0.51
CA TRP A 83 -3.25 -8.79 0.34
C TRP A 83 -2.22 -7.82 -0.22
N ASN A 84 -1.05 -8.33 -0.61
CA ASN A 84 0.01 -7.52 -1.20
C ASN A 84 -0.42 -6.88 -2.53
N ALA A 85 -1.15 -7.62 -3.38
CA ALA A 85 -1.73 -7.04 -4.60
C ALA A 85 -2.73 -5.93 -4.29
N GLY A 86 -3.55 -6.08 -3.24
CA GLY A 86 -4.47 -5.05 -2.75
C GLY A 86 -3.73 -3.78 -2.30
N LEU A 87 -2.65 -3.93 -1.53
CA LEU A 87 -1.80 -2.81 -1.11
C LEU A 87 -1.24 -2.05 -2.32
N MET A 88 -0.74 -2.78 -3.31
CA MET A 88 -0.15 -2.19 -4.52
C MET A 88 -1.22 -1.49 -5.38
N ARG A 89 -2.39 -2.08 -5.59
CA ARG A 89 -3.50 -1.40 -6.30
C ARG A 89 -3.95 -0.14 -5.56
N GLY A 90 -4.03 -0.21 -4.24
CA GLY A 90 -4.37 0.96 -3.43
C GLY A 90 -3.31 2.05 -3.57
N ALA A 91 -2.03 1.71 -3.51
CA ALA A 91 -0.95 2.67 -3.64
C ALA A 91 -0.90 3.33 -5.04
N ASP A 92 -1.29 2.59 -6.09
CA ASP A 92 -1.45 3.06 -7.46
C ASP A 92 -2.70 3.96 -7.67
N GLY A 93 -3.60 4.04 -6.68
CA GLY A 93 -4.85 4.79 -6.76
C GLY A 93 -6.05 4.00 -7.32
N ASP A 94 -5.88 2.73 -7.67
CA ASP A 94 -6.96 1.84 -8.09
C ASP A 94 -7.69 1.25 -6.87
N TYR A 95 -8.44 2.12 -6.18
CA TYR A 95 -9.10 1.79 -4.92
C TYR A 95 -10.19 0.74 -5.07
N ALA A 96 -10.87 0.69 -6.22
CA ALA A 96 -11.92 -0.30 -6.47
C ALA A 96 -11.34 -1.72 -6.58
N SER A 97 -10.27 -1.90 -7.36
CA SER A 97 -9.59 -3.20 -7.46
C SER A 97 -8.93 -3.57 -6.12
N ALA A 98 -8.34 -2.60 -5.42
CA ALA A 98 -7.76 -2.81 -4.10
C ALA A 98 -8.80 -3.34 -3.09
N ALA A 99 -9.94 -2.67 -2.97
CA ALA A 99 -11.02 -3.09 -2.08
C ALA A 99 -11.52 -4.51 -2.42
N PHE A 100 -11.70 -4.82 -3.71
CA PHE A 100 -12.08 -6.17 -4.14
C PHE A 100 -11.04 -7.24 -3.77
N LEU A 101 -9.74 -6.92 -3.82
CA LEU A 101 -8.68 -7.82 -3.39
C LEU A 101 -8.71 -8.02 -1.87
N PHE A 102 -8.85 -6.95 -1.08
CA PHE A 102 -8.95 -7.06 0.38
C PHE A 102 -10.18 -7.85 0.85
N GLN A 103 -11.29 -7.80 0.13
CA GLN A 103 -12.46 -8.64 0.43
C GLN A 103 -12.16 -10.15 0.33
N GLN A 104 -11.14 -10.54 -0.43
CA GLN A 104 -10.75 -11.95 -0.58
C GLN A 104 -9.72 -12.40 0.46
N THR A 105 -9.21 -11.48 1.29
CA THR A 105 -8.16 -11.77 2.28
C THR A 105 -8.70 -12.00 3.68
N PHE A 106 -10.01 -11.91 3.88
CA PHE A 106 -10.60 -12.18 5.19
C PHE A 106 -10.18 -13.59 5.67
N PRO A 107 -9.74 -13.71 6.94
CA PRO A 107 -9.56 -15.03 7.54
C PRO A 107 -10.89 -15.79 7.57
N PRO A 108 -10.87 -17.11 7.81
CA PRO A 108 -12.10 -17.87 8.04
C PRO A 108 -12.96 -17.22 9.12
N ALA A 109 -14.29 -17.34 8.98
CA ALA A 109 -15.22 -16.69 9.90
C ALA A 109 -14.98 -17.13 11.35
N GLY A 110 -14.82 -16.15 12.25
CA GLY A 110 -14.55 -16.40 13.67
C GLY A 110 -13.07 -16.53 14.03
N GLU A 111 -12.16 -16.45 13.05
CA GLU A 111 -10.71 -16.44 13.25
C GLU A 111 -10.15 -15.02 13.13
N ASP A 112 -9.06 -14.75 13.85
CA ASP A 112 -8.25 -13.53 13.76
C ASP A 112 -9.06 -12.23 13.62
N ALA A 113 -9.90 -11.98 14.63
CA ALA A 113 -10.73 -10.79 14.67
C ALA A 113 -9.91 -9.49 14.43
N PRO A 114 -8.71 -9.29 15.02
CA PRO A 114 -7.90 -8.11 14.72
C PRO A 114 -7.60 -7.94 13.22
N GLN A 115 -7.17 -8.99 12.52
CA GLN A 115 -6.95 -8.93 11.06
C GLN A 115 -8.24 -8.64 10.30
N HIS A 116 -9.37 -9.17 10.74
CA HIS A 116 -10.68 -8.90 10.15
C HIS A 116 -11.02 -7.40 10.23
N TYR A 117 -10.91 -6.80 11.42
CA TYR A 117 -11.17 -5.37 11.58
C TYR A 117 -10.17 -4.52 10.81
N TYR A 118 -8.89 -4.88 10.80
CA TYR A 118 -7.90 -4.16 10.00
C TYR A 118 -8.26 -4.16 8.50
N THR A 119 -8.66 -5.31 7.96
CA THR A 119 -9.09 -5.46 6.57
C THR A 119 -10.31 -4.57 6.27
N TYR A 120 -11.31 -4.51 7.17
CA TYR A 120 -12.44 -3.58 7.01
C TYR A 120 -12.01 -2.12 7.07
N GLY A 121 -11.06 -1.76 7.95
CA GLY A 121 -10.53 -0.41 8.03
C GLY A 121 -9.87 0.03 6.72
N VAL A 122 -9.07 -0.85 6.12
CA VAL A 122 -8.46 -0.61 4.81
C VAL A 122 -9.53 -0.40 3.73
N ILE A 123 -10.53 -1.29 3.66
CA ILE A 123 -11.63 -1.17 2.69
C ILE A 123 -12.40 0.14 2.88
N ALA A 124 -12.77 0.48 4.12
CA ALA A 124 -13.49 1.72 4.42
C ALA A 124 -12.71 2.97 4.01
N PHE A 125 -11.38 2.98 4.19
CA PHE A 125 -10.53 4.06 3.69
C PHE A 125 -10.61 4.18 2.16
N LEU A 126 -10.43 3.05 1.45
CA LEU A 126 -10.43 3.01 -0.02
C LEU A 126 -11.80 3.42 -0.61
N GLU A 127 -12.89 3.05 0.06
CA GLU A 127 -14.26 3.39 -0.32
C GLU A 127 -14.67 4.82 0.12
N ARG A 128 -13.77 5.56 0.78
CA ARG A 128 -14.04 6.89 1.34
C ARG A 128 -15.19 6.89 2.35
N ASP A 129 -15.35 5.80 3.10
CA ASP A 129 -16.30 5.66 4.20
C ASP A 129 -15.65 6.05 5.55
N ARG A 130 -15.68 7.35 5.87
CA ARG A 130 -15.13 7.87 7.12
C ARG A 130 -15.85 7.29 8.34
N GLU A 131 -17.17 7.17 8.27
CA GLU A 131 -17.96 6.67 9.39
C GLU A 131 -17.64 5.19 9.64
N GLY A 132 -17.60 4.38 8.57
CA GLY A 132 -17.15 2.99 8.61
C GLY A 132 -15.78 2.85 9.24
N LEU A 133 -14.79 3.61 8.78
CA LEU A 133 -13.44 3.57 9.31
C LEU A 133 -13.39 3.92 10.81
N MET A 134 -14.12 4.96 11.23
CA MET A 134 -14.22 5.33 12.64
C MET A 134 -14.90 4.25 13.50
N ARG A 135 -15.94 3.59 12.98
CA ARG A 135 -16.57 2.44 13.66
C ARG A 135 -15.58 1.30 13.87
N ILE A 136 -14.79 0.97 12.84
CA ILE A 136 -13.74 -0.05 12.93
C ILE A 136 -12.69 0.32 13.98
N ARG A 137 -12.17 1.55 13.95
CA ARG A 137 -11.20 2.04 14.94
C ARG A 137 -11.73 1.91 16.36
N ASN A 138 -12.98 2.31 16.60
CA ASN A 138 -13.60 2.26 17.92
C ASN A 138 -13.85 0.81 18.37
N ALA A 139 -14.21 -0.09 17.45
CA ALA A 139 -14.38 -1.51 17.75
C ALA A 139 -13.04 -2.16 18.14
N MET A 140 -11.95 -1.85 17.42
CA MET A 140 -10.59 -2.30 17.77
C MET A 140 -10.15 -1.79 19.13
N ALA A 141 -10.36 -0.51 19.44
CA ALA A 141 -10.03 0.08 20.74
C ALA A 141 -10.80 -0.56 21.91
N SER A 142 -11.93 -1.22 21.64
CA SER A 142 -12.76 -1.89 22.66
C SER A 142 -12.46 -3.39 22.77
N MET A 143 -11.52 -3.94 22.00
CA MET A 143 -11.19 -5.36 22.03
C MET A 143 -10.55 -5.75 23.37
N PRO A 144 -11.03 -6.81 24.04
CA PRO A 144 -10.35 -7.32 25.22
C PRO A 144 -8.97 -7.84 24.82
N SER A 145 -7.94 -7.47 25.60
CA SER A 145 -6.61 -8.06 25.46
C SER A 145 -6.66 -9.56 25.80
N PRO A 146 -5.89 -10.40 25.08
CA PRO A 146 -5.61 -11.77 25.51
C PRO A 146 -4.98 -11.79 26.90
N ALA A 147 -5.30 -12.80 27.70
CA ALA A 147 -4.79 -12.94 29.06
C ALA A 147 -3.29 -13.26 29.10
N ASP A 148 -2.77 -13.84 28.02
CA ASP A 148 -1.39 -14.27 27.80
C ASP A 148 -0.60 -13.29 26.92
N LEU A 149 -1.11 -12.06 26.73
CA LEU A 149 -0.39 -11.03 25.99
C LEU A 149 0.96 -10.75 26.66
N SER A 150 2.05 -10.95 25.90
CA SER A 150 3.40 -10.67 26.38
C SER A 150 3.58 -9.19 26.73
N GLU A 151 4.35 -8.92 27.77
CA GLU A 151 4.69 -7.57 28.17
C GLU A 151 5.34 -6.81 27.01
N GLY A 152 4.91 -5.56 26.79
CA GLY A 152 5.39 -4.72 25.70
C GLY A 152 4.77 -5.01 24.33
N THR A 153 3.88 -6.00 24.19
CA THR A 153 3.14 -6.23 22.95
C THR A 153 1.94 -5.30 22.86
N SER A 154 1.83 -4.54 21.76
CA SER A 154 0.67 -3.68 21.49
C SER A 154 -0.56 -4.52 21.17
N TRP A 155 -1.71 -4.17 21.74
CA TRP A 155 -2.99 -4.80 21.43
C TRP A 155 -4.10 -3.77 21.14
N PRO A 156 -4.98 -4.02 20.15
CA PRO A 156 -4.88 -5.09 19.15
C PRO A 156 -3.76 -4.84 18.14
N PRO A 157 -3.25 -5.87 17.45
CA PRO A 157 -2.35 -5.65 16.33
C PRO A 157 -3.01 -4.76 15.27
N HIS A 158 -2.20 -4.05 14.49
CA HIS A 158 -2.64 -3.10 13.46
C HIS A 158 -3.43 -1.88 13.96
N MET A 159 -3.62 -1.69 15.28
CA MET A 159 -4.33 -0.50 15.80
C MET A 159 -3.68 0.81 15.33
N ALA A 160 -2.35 0.89 15.36
CA ALA A 160 -1.61 2.06 14.86
C ALA A 160 -1.84 2.29 13.36
N SER A 161 -1.91 1.22 12.56
CA SER A 161 -2.19 1.31 11.12
C SER A 161 -3.61 1.84 10.86
N VAL A 162 -4.61 1.34 11.59
CA VAL A 162 -5.99 1.85 11.46
C VAL A 162 -6.10 3.30 11.93
N GLN A 163 -5.37 3.67 12.99
CA GLN A 163 -5.30 5.06 13.43
C GLN A 163 -4.68 5.96 12.35
N ALA A 164 -3.59 5.53 11.72
CA ALA A 164 -3.00 6.26 10.60
C ALA A 164 -3.96 6.41 9.42
N LEU A 165 -4.79 5.41 9.10
CA LEU A 165 -5.84 5.54 8.08
C LEU A 165 -6.86 6.62 8.46
N VAL A 166 -7.24 6.72 9.74
CA VAL A 166 -8.14 7.78 10.24
C VAL A 166 -7.50 9.15 10.09
N ASP A 167 -6.24 9.28 10.49
CA ASP A 167 -5.53 10.56 10.49
C ASP A 167 -5.22 11.02 9.06
N CYS A 168 -4.88 10.07 8.19
CA CYS A 168 -4.62 10.29 6.76
C CYS A 168 -5.86 10.20 5.87
N PHE A 169 -7.09 10.23 6.40
CA PHE A 169 -8.28 9.84 5.63
C PHE A 169 -8.42 10.51 4.25
N ASP A 170 -8.04 11.79 4.14
CA ASP A 170 -8.14 12.52 2.88
C ASP A 170 -6.89 12.44 1.99
N SER A 171 -5.81 11.81 2.47
CA SER A 171 -4.55 11.61 1.74
C SER A 171 -4.63 10.44 0.75
N PRO A 172 -3.69 10.33 -0.21
CA PRO A 172 -3.51 9.12 -1.01
C PRO A 172 -3.27 7.89 -0.12
N PHE A 173 -3.78 6.73 -0.53
CA PHE A 173 -3.65 5.50 0.26
C PHE A 173 -2.19 5.13 0.57
N ALA A 174 -1.28 5.28 -0.40
CA ALA A 174 0.15 5.05 -0.21
C ALA A 174 0.73 5.86 0.97
N TYR A 175 0.28 7.11 1.12
CA TYR A 175 0.69 7.99 2.22
C TYR A 175 0.12 7.51 3.57
N ALA A 176 -1.13 7.05 3.55
CA ALA A 176 -1.82 6.55 4.74
C ALA A 176 -1.22 5.26 5.30
N ILE A 177 -0.95 4.28 4.45
CA ILE A 177 -0.36 3.00 4.88
C ILE A 177 1.12 3.12 5.27
N ALA A 178 1.82 4.16 4.79
CA ALA A 178 3.16 4.49 5.25
C ALA A 178 3.18 5.10 6.67
N GLY A 179 2.02 5.39 7.26
CA GLY A 179 1.91 5.97 8.60
C GLY A 179 2.26 7.47 8.67
N ALA A 180 2.20 8.18 7.54
CA ALA A 180 2.78 9.52 7.41
C ALA A 180 1.92 10.67 7.98
N CYS A 181 0.81 10.40 8.69
CA CYS A 181 -0.04 11.44 9.30
C CYS A 181 -0.17 11.34 10.84
N GLY A 182 0.76 10.68 11.53
CA GLY A 182 0.83 10.65 13.01
C GLY A 182 1.87 11.61 13.59
N GLU A 183 1.50 12.28 14.70
CA GLU A 183 2.23 13.27 15.53
C GLU A 183 3.69 13.62 15.17
N GLY A 184 3.90 14.89 14.77
CA GLY A 184 5.17 15.61 14.97
C GLY A 184 6.30 15.31 13.98
N ILE A 185 6.12 15.65 12.70
CA ILE A 185 7.26 16.10 11.90
C ILE A 185 7.50 17.56 12.28
N GLU A 186 8.30 17.78 13.33
CA GLU A 186 9.03 19.04 13.45
C GLU A 186 10.03 19.07 12.29
N ASP A 187 9.89 20.08 11.42
CA ASP A 187 10.87 20.43 10.38
C ASP A 187 12.27 20.69 10.97
#